data_AF-A0A969T6A4-F1
#
_entry.id   AF-A0A969T6A4-F1
#
_cell.length_a   1.000
_cell.length_b   1.000
_cell.length_c   1.000
_cell.angle_alpha   90.00
_cell.angle_beta   90.00
_cell.angle_gamma   90.00
#
_symmetry.space_group_name_H-M   'P 1'
#
loop_
_entity.id
_entity.type
_entity.pdbx_description
1 polymer ?
#
loop_
_entity_poly.entity_id
_entity_poly.type
_entity_poly.pdbx_seq_one_letter_code
_entity_poly.pdbx_strand_id
1 'polypeptide(L)' 'MLFQSLFSAILLVLSYTTINACTNFLITKGASADGSCMITYAADSHVLYGELYFWPAADYAEGSMLDVYEWDTGK' A
#
# COMPACT_ATOMS: atom_id res chain seq x y z
N MET A 1 25.44 34.04 8.57
CA MET A 1 24.60 33.60 7.43
C MET A 1 25.11 32.30 6.82
N LEU A 2 26.32 32.24 6.24
CA LEU A 2 26.87 31.04 5.59
C LEU A 2 26.91 29.77 6.48
N PHE A 3 27.35 29.90 7.74
CA PHE A 3 27.47 28.77 8.68
C PHE A 3 26.10 28.20 9.10
N GLN A 4 25.09 29.06 9.16
CA GLN A 4 23.72 28.71 9.51
C GLN A 4 23.04 27.98 8.33
N SER A 5 23.29 28.44 7.10
CA SER A 5 22.89 27.76 5.87
C SER A 5 23.52 26.37 5.76
N LEU A 6 24.79 26.24 6.11
CA LEU A 6 25.51 24.96 6.09
C LEU A 6 24.94 23.97 7.12
N PHE A 7 24.67 24.44 8.35
CA PHE A 7 24.07 23.62 9.39
C PHE A 7 22.67 23.12 9.01
N SER A 8 21.82 24.00 8.45
CA SER A 8 20.49 23.60 7.96
C SER A 8 20.55 22.60 6.81
N ALA A 9 21.51 22.76 5.88
CA ALA A 9 21.69 21.81 4.77
C ALA A 9 22.12 20.42 5.28
N ILE A 10 23.01 20.36 6.27
CA ILE A 10 23.44 19.11 6.91
C ILE A 10 22.26 18.42 7.62
N LEU A 11 21.42 19.18 8.34
CA LEU A 11 20.24 18.62 8.99
C LEU A 11 19.26 17.98 7.99
N LEU A 12 19.07 18.60 6.82
CA LEU A 12 18.16 18.10 5.79
C LEU A 12 18.63 16.76 5.21
N VAL A 13 19.94 16.61 4.97
CA VAL A 13 20.53 15.36 4.48
C VAL A 13 20.44 14.25 5.53
N LEU A 14 20.63 14.58 6.81
CA LEU A 14 20.50 13.64 7.92
C LEU A 14 19.05 13.22 8.22
N SER A 15 18.06 13.93 7.67
CA SER A 15 16.63 13.65 7.88
C SER A 15 16.06 12.66 6.86
N TYR A 16 16.87 12.10 5.97
CA TYR A 16 16.41 11.13 4.98
C TYR A 16 16.02 9.82 5.64
N THR A 17 14.73 9.48 5.58
CA THR A 17 14.21 8.19 6.01
C THR A 17 13.63 7.47 4.81
N THR A 18 13.98 6.19 4.65
CA THR A 18 13.36 5.32 3.65
C THR A 18 11.97 4.95 4.14
N ILE A 19 10.95 5.28 3.36
CA ILE A 19 9.57 4.86 3.63
C ILE A 19 9.18 3.74 2.67
N ASN A 20 8.46 2.75 3.17
CA ASN A 20 7.74 1.81 2.29
C ASN A 20 6.51 2.55 1.77
N ALA A 21 6.63 3.15 0.59
CA ALA A 21 5.53 3.85 -0.06
C ALA A 21 4.73 2.84 -0.91
N CYS A 22 3.41 2.89 -0.79
CA CYS A 22 2.51 2.25 -1.75
C CYS A 22 1.89 3.33 -2.65
N THR A 23 1.56 2.98 -3.88
CA THR A 23 0.85 3.89 -4.79
C THR A 23 -0.55 3.37 -5.08
N ASN A 24 -1.56 4.10 -4.58
CA ASN A 24 -2.97 3.72 -4.70
C ASN A 24 -3.77 4.86 -5.32
N PHE A 25 -4.78 4.53 -6.14
CA PHE A 25 -5.71 5.52 -6.69
C PHE A 25 -7.13 5.19 -6.27
N LEU A 26 -7.88 6.24 -5.92
CA LEU A 26 -9.31 6.20 -5.65
C LEU A 26 -10.00 7.10 -6.67
N ILE A 27 -10.85 6.51 -7.51
CA ILE A 27 -11.60 7.24 -8.55
C ILE A 27 -13.07 7.17 -8.20
N THR A 28 -13.66 8.33 -7.94
CA THR A 28 -15.09 8.45 -7.68
C THR A 28 -15.88 8.44 -8.99
N LYS A 29 -17.18 8.13 -8.91
CA LYS A 29 -18.11 8.14 -10.03
C LYS A 29 -18.10 9.43 -10.86
N GLY A 30 -17.82 10.58 -10.26
CA GLY A 30 -17.76 11.86 -10.98
C GLY A 30 -16.43 12.12 -11.68
N ALA A 31 -15.38 11.38 -11.33
CA ALA A 31 -14.03 11.56 -11.85
C ALA A 31 -13.68 10.55 -12.97
N SER A 32 -14.42 9.45 -13.09
CA SER A 32 -14.26 8.48 -14.17
C SER A 32 -15.02 8.89 -15.45
N ALA A 33 -14.52 8.46 -16.60
CA ALA A 33 -15.13 8.77 -17.90
C ALA A 33 -16.47 8.05 -18.11
N ASP A 34 -16.67 6.90 -17.45
CA ASP A 34 -17.83 6.02 -17.61
C ASP A 34 -18.76 6.02 -16.39
N GLY A 35 -18.43 6.77 -15.33
CA GLY A 35 -19.21 6.80 -14.10
C GLY A 35 -18.99 5.59 -13.17
N SER A 36 -17.99 4.75 -13.42
CA SER A 36 -17.57 3.68 -12.50
C SER A 36 -16.83 4.23 -11.27
N CYS A 37 -16.82 3.48 -10.18
CA CYS A 37 -15.93 3.71 -9.04
C CYS A 37 -14.78 2.72 -9.12
N MET A 38 -13.55 3.19 -8.88
CA MET A 38 -12.36 2.34 -8.92
C MET A 38 -11.51 2.53 -7.67
N ILE A 39 -11.01 1.41 -7.15
CA ILE A 39 -10.02 1.35 -6.07
C ILE A 39 -8.86 0.53 -6.63
N THR A 40 -7.66 1.10 -6.64
CA THR A 40 -6.46 0.41 -7.14
C THR A 40 -5.39 0.34 -6.07
N TYR A 41 -4.63 -0.74 -6.10
CA TYR A 41 -3.46 -0.96 -5.24
C TYR A 41 -2.30 -1.46 -6.10
N ALA A 42 -1.13 -0.84 -5.97
CA ALA A 42 0.11 -1.35 -6.56
C ALA A 42 0.79 -2.29 -5.56
N ALA A 43 0.78 -3.59 -5.87
CA ALA A 43 1.55 -4.60 -5.16
C ALA A 43 2.96 -4.66 -5.77
N ASP A 44 3.92 -3.94 -5.18
CA ASP A 44 5.25 -3.78 -5.75
C ASP A 44 6.04 -5.11 -5.71
N SER A 45 6.06 -5.82 -6.84
CA SER A 45 6.94 -6.97 -7.07
C SER A 45 7.18 -7.18 -8.57
N HIS A 46 8.41 -7.54 -8.93
CA HIS A 46 8.76 -7.90 -10.32
C HIS A 46 8.57 -9.39 -10.62
N VAL A 47 8.27 -10.20 -9.60
CA VAL A 47 8.24 -11.67 -9.72
C VAL A 47 6.99 -12.31 -9.13
N LEU A 48 6.22 -11.58 -8.31
CA LEU A 48 4.98 -12.07 -7.72
C LEU A 48 3.80 -11.52 -8.51
N TYR A 49 2.98 -12.45 -9.01
CA TYR A 49 1.69 -12.15 -9.62
C TYR A 49 0.63 -12.70 -8.68
N GLY A 50 -0.28 -11.84 -8.21
CA GLY A 50 -1.38 -12.26 -7.37
C GLY A 50 -2.32 -13.20 -8.11
N GLU A 51 -3.18 -13.89 -7.36
CA GLU A 51 -4.23 -14.72 -7.92
C GLU A 51 -5.62 -14.24 -7.47
N LEU A 52 -6.62 -14.60 -8.26
CA LEU A 52 -8.00 -14.26 -7.95
C LEU A 52 -8.72 -15.48 -7.40
N TYR A 53 -9.01 -15.43 -6.11
CA TYR A 53 -9.79 -16.46 -5.43
C TYR A 53 -11.28 -16.18 -5.45
N PHE A 54 -12.07 -17.25 -5.51
CA PHE A 54 -13.50 -17.21 -5.29
C PHE A 54 -13.84 -17.95 -3.99
N TRP A 55 -14.46 -17.24 -3.05
CA TRP A 55 -14.95 -17.80 -1.79
C TRP A 55 -16.47 -17.58 -1.73
N PRO A 56 -17.28 -18.63 -1.56
CA PRO A 56 -18.72 -18.48 -1.35
C PRO A 56 -19.04 -17.62 -0.12
N ALA A 57 -20.22 -17.00 -0.11
CA ALA A 57 -20.70 -16.26 1.05
C ALA A 57 -20.80 -17.17 2.29
N ALA A 58 -20.33 -16.69 3.44
CA ALA A 58 -20.36 -17.39 4.71
C ALA A 58 -20.65 -16.39 5.85
N ASP A 59 -21.34 -16.87 6.87
CA ASP A 59 -21.59 -16.12 8.10
C ASP A 59 -20.53 -16.48 9.15
N TYR A 60 -19.86 -15.48 9.70
CA TYR A 60 -18.83 -15.66 10.72
C TYR A 60 -19.35 -15.14 12.06
N ALA A 61 -19.43 -16.04 13.05
CA ALA A 61 -19.84 -15.67 14.41
C ALA A 61 -18.82 -14.73 15.08
N GLU A 62 -19.25 -13.99 16.09
CA GLU A 62 -18.36 -13.12 16.86
C GLU A 62 -17.19 -13.93 17.45
N GLY A 63 -15.96 -13.41 17.30
CA GLY A 63 -14.74 -14.08 17.73
C GLY A 63 -14.17 -15.09 16.74
N SER A 64 -14.77 -15.27 15.56
CA SER A 64 -14.16 -16.07 14.49
C SER A 64 -12.79 -15.51 14.08
N MET A 65 -11.84 -16.40 13.82
CA MET A 65 -10.48 -16.06 13.39
C MET A 65 -10.19 -16.74 12.04
N LEU A 66 -9.42 -16.06 11.20
CA LEU A 66 -8.87 -16.60 9.95
C LEU A 66 -7.37 -16.83 10.16
N ASP A 67 -6.91 -18.05 9.88
CA ASP A 67 -5.47 -18.31 9.83
C ASP A 67 -4.87 -17.56 8.63
N VAL A 68 -3.87 -16.73 8.90
CA VAL A 68 -3.14 -15.98 7.87
C VAL A 68 -1.75 -16.58 7.76
N TYR A 69 -1.46 -17.12 6.58
CA TYR A 69 -0.17 -17.68 6.25
C TYR A 69 0.58 -16.73 5.31
N GLU A 70 1.85 -16.50 5.58
CA GLU A 70 2.72 -15.68 4.77
C GLU A 70 3.06 -16.42 3.47
N TRP A 71 2.75 -15.78 2.33
CA TRP A 71 2.78 -16.43 1.02
C TRP A 71 4.19 -16.77 0.54
N ASP A 72 5.18 -15.94 0.85
CA ASP A 72 6.54 -16.07 0.34
C ASP A 72 7.34 -17.15 1.07
N THR A 73 7.08 -17.35 2.36
CA THR A 73 7.83 -18.24 3.26
C THR A 73 7.00 -19.41 3.80
N GLY A 74 5.67 -19.39 3.61
CA GLY A 74 4.75 -20.42 4.07
C GLY A 74 4.65 -20.54 5.59
N LYS A 75 4.97 -19.47 6.32
CA LYS A 75 4.95 -19.42 7.78
C LYS A 75 3.70 -18.76 8.33
#